data_AF-A0A8X6K169-F1
#
_entry.id   AF-A0A8X6K169-F1
#
_cell.length_a   1.000
_cell.length_b   1.000
_cell.length_c   1.000
_cell.angle_alpha   90.00
_cell.angle_beta   90.00
_cell.angle_gamma   90.00
#
_symmetry.space_group_name_H-M   'P 1'
#
loop_
_entity.id
_entity.type
_entity.pdbx_description
1 polymer ?
#
loop_
_entity_poly.entity_id
_entity_poly.type
_entity_poly.pdbx_seq_one_letter_code
_entity_poly.pdbx_strand_id
1 'polypeptide(L)'
;MFRMILIDESQCDLLRIVWKDKIDSPVKIFRLTTVTYGTKSAPYLATRSLKQLAINDSDKYPLAAEVIMSDVYMDDLLTGADDLESGRKLQVQLISMLKGAGMELHKWSVSNPLLLPDSMRQVKDLSYSSSTETKTLGLLWKPHPDSFAFKISPMTSNCDNLIVTKKSVISTIARIFDPLGLIGPVMTRVKILLQSLWQSKLDWNDPLPLNLVSY
;
A
#
# COMPACT_ATOMS: atom_id res chain seq x y z
N MET A 1 -9.47 -7.01 7.88
CA MET A 1 -9.74 -5.95 8.88
C MET A 1 -11.22 -5.57 8.97
N PHE A 2 -11.80 -4.78 8.04
CA PHE A 2 -13.14 -4.17 8.19
C PHE A 2 -14.27 -5.12 8.63
N ARG A 3 -14.39 -6.28 7.97
CA ARG A 3 -15.43 -7.27 8.26
C ARG A 3 -15.27 -8.00 9.60
N MET A 4 -14.16 -7.78 10.32
CA MET A 4 -13.95 -8.32 11.67
C MET A 4 -14.45 -7.37 12.76
N ILE A 5 -15.01 -6.21 12.38
CA ILE A 5 -15.47 -5.18 13.30
C ILE A 5 -16.98 -5.09 13.17
N LEU A 6 -17.69 -5.40 14.25
CA LEU A 6 -19.14 -5.28 14.31
C LEU A 6 -19.55 -3.81 14.34
N ILE A 7 -20.66 -3.51 13.67
CA ILE A 7 -21.35 -2.24 13.77
C ILE A 7 -22.36 -2.34 14.91
N ASP A 8 -22.57 -1.23 15.61
CA ASP A 8 -23.61 -1.14 16.62
C ASP A 8 -24.97 -1.53 16.04
N GLU A 9 -25.74 -2.34 16.77
CA GLU A 9 -26.99 -2.90 16.27
C GLU A 9 -28.00 -1.82 15.83
N SER A 10 -28.01 -0.67 16.51
CA SER A 10 -28.88 0.47 16.15
C SER A 10 -28.56 1.08 14.78
N GLN A 11 -27.33 0.90 14.30
CA GLN A 11 -26.84 1.46 13.03
C GLN A 11 -26.92 0.44 11.88
N CYS A 12 -27.11 -0.85 12.17
CA CYS A 12 -27.13 -1.90 11.15
C CYS A 12 -28.21 -1.67 10.07
N ASP A 13 -29.36 -1.10 10.44
CA ASP A 13 -30.45 -0.82 9.51
C ASP A 13 -30.13 0.27 8.48
N LEU A 14 -29.13 1.12 8.75
CA LEU A 14 -28.61 2.10 7.80
C LEU A 14 -27.71 1.46 6.72
N LEU A 15 -27.31 0.20 6.91
CA LEU A 15 -26.44 -0.56 6.02
C LEU A 15 -27.17 -1.68 5.27
N ARG A 16 -28.48 -1.51 5.03
CA ARG A 16 -29.26 -2.48 4.27
C ARG A 16 -28.91 -2.43 2.78
N ILE A 17 -28.80 -3.60 2.18
CA ILE A 17 -28.63 -3.75 0.74
C ILE A 17 -29.74 -4.63 0.17
N VAL A 18 -30.05 -4.38 -1.09
CA VAL A 18 -31.05 -5.14 -1.84
C VAL A 18 -30.32 -6.01 -2.85
N TRP A 19 -30.75 -7.26 -2.98
CA TRP A 19 -30.16 -8.23 -3.89
C TRP A 19 -31.23 -9.03 -4.63
N LYS A 20 -30.99 -9.28 -5.91
CA LYS A 20 -31.76 -10.22 -6.73
C LYS A 20 -30.79 -11.16 -7.43
N ASP A 21 -30.99 -12.47 -7.30
CA ASP A 21 -30.13 -13.45 -7.97
C ASP A 21 -30.33 -13.43 -9.51
N LYS A 22 -31.56 -13.13 -9.96
CA LYS A 22 -31.94 -12.93 -11.36
C LYS A 22 -33.02 -11.84 -11.47
N ILE A 23 -33.26 -11.33 -12.68
CA ILE A 23 -34.27 -10.30 -12.96
C ILE A 23 -35.65 -10.65 -12.40
N ASP A 24 -36.08 -11.91 -12.50
CA ASP A 24 -37.40 -12.36 -12.04
C ASP A 24 -37.41 -12.95 -10.63
N SER A 25 -36.26 -13.03 -9.96
CA SER A 25 -36.19 -13.57 -8.60
C SER A 25 -36.83 -12.61 -7.59
N PRO A 26 -37.38 -13.11 -6.47
CA PRO A 26 -37.85 -12.25 -5.39
C PRO A 26 -36.69 -11.42 -4.84
N VAL A 27 -37.01 -10.19 -4.44
CA VAL A 27 -36.04 -9.26 -3.86
C VAL A 27 -35.66 -9.72 -2.46
N LYS A 28 -34.36 -9.90 -2.22
CA LYS A 28 -33.79 -10.18 -0.89
C LYS A 28 -33.26 -8.89 -0.29
N ILE A 29 -33.49 -8.70 1.00
CA ILE A 29 -32.94 -7.58 1.77
C ILE A 29 -31.93 -8.16 2.74
N PHE A 30 -30.69 -7.70 2.66
CA PHE A 30 -29.63 -8.06 3.58
C PHE A 30 -29.33 -6.88 4.49
N ARG A 31 -29.00 -7.17 5.74
CA ARG A 31 -28.54 -6.20 6.73
C ARG A 31 -27.08 -6.48 7.04
N LEU A 32 -26.19 -5.55 6.68
CA LEU A 32 -24.77 -5.70 6.96
C LEU A 32 -24.51 -5.37 8.44
N THR A 33 -23.79 -6.25 9.13
CA THR A 33 -23.55 -6.16 10.58
C THR A 33 -22.12 -5.76 10.95
N THR A 34 -21.29 -5.52 9.94
CA THR A 34 -19.87 -5.20 10.13
C THR A 34 -19.51 -3.93 9.36
N VAL A 35 -18.38 -3.33 9.73
CA VAL A 35 -17.86 -2.14 9.05
C VAL A 35 -17.75 -2.44 7.56
N THR A 36 -18.51 -1.70 6.76
CA THR A 36 -18.67 -1.95 5.33
C THR A 36 -17.80 -0.99 4.53
N TYR A 37 -16.99 -1.55 3.63
CA TYR A 37 -16.15 -0.79 2.70
C TYR A 37 -16.98 0.13 1.81
N GLY A 38 -16.40 1.27 1.42
CA GLY A 38 -17.07 2.29 0.62
C GLY A 38 -17.89 3.31 1.42
N THR A 39 -18.15 3.06 2.71
CA THR A 39 -18.72 4.09 3.59
C THR A 39 -17.63 5.09 4.00
N LYS A 40 -17.99 6.38 4.12
CA LYS A 40 -17.04 7.45 4.47
C LYS A 40 -16.38 7.23 5.84
N SER A 41 -17.09 6.61 6.78
CA SER A 41 -16.61 6.37 8.15
C SER A 41 -15.81 5.07 8.31
N ALA A 42 -15.88 4.12 7.37
CA ALA A 42 -15.22 2.82 7.51
C ALA A 42 -13.72 2.90 7.81
N PRO A 43 -12.92 3.75 7.11
CA PRO A 43 -11.49 3.90 7.43
C PRO A 43 -11.26 4.29 8.88
N TYR A 44 -11.96 5.31 9.35
CA TYR A 44 -11.85 5.80 10.73
C TYR A 44 -12.24 4.71 11.74
N LEU A 45 -13.39 4.06 11.55
CA LEU A 45 -13.86 3.02 12.47
C LEU A 45 -12.87 1.86 12.56
N ALA A 46 -12.29 1.44 11.43
CA ALA A 46 -11.33 0.35 11.42
C ALA A 46 -10.02 0.71 12.14
N THR A 47 -9.43 1.85 11.79
CA THR A 47 -8.20 2.31 12.45
C THR A 47 -8.42 2.59 13.93
N ARG A 48 -9.56 3.20 14.31
CA ARG A 48 -9.88 3.48 15.71
C ARG A 48 -10.07 2.20 16.53
N SER A 49 -10.63 1.15 15.93
CA SER A 49 -10.78 -0.16 16.56
C SER A 49 -9.43 -0.82 16.81
N LEU A 50 -8.51 -0.79 15.84
CA LEU A 50 -7.14 -1.25 16.03
C LEU A 50 -6.40 -0.46 17.11
N LYS A 51 -6.55 0.87 17.14
CA LYS A 51 -5.99 1.69 18.21
C LYS A 51 -6.59 1.37 19.58
N GLN A 52 -7.88 1.06 19.65
CA GLN A 52 -8.50 0.64 20.91
C GLN A 52 -7.94 -0.70 21.39
N LEU A 53 -7.71 -1.64 20.48
CA LEU A 53 -7.07 -2.92 20.79
C LEU A 53 -5.67 -2.69 21.37
N ALA A 54 -4.86 -1.84 20.73
CA ALA A 54 -3.52 -1.50 21.22
C ALA A 54 -3.55 -0.86 22.63
N ILE A 55 -4.52 0.01 22.91
CA ILE A 55 -4.69 0.61 24.24
C ILE A 55 -5.09 -0.43 25.28
N ASN A 56 -6.02 -1.34 24.95
CA ASN A 56 -6.53 -2.33 25.89
C ASN A 56 -5.49 -3.39 26.24
N ASP A 57 -4.68 -3.79 25.25
CA ASP A 57 -3.73 -4.89 25.37
C ASP A 57 -2.28 -4.41 25.57
N SER A 58 -2.06 -3.11 25.84
CA SER A 58 -0.72 -2.51 25.93
C SER A 58 0.17 -3.17 26.98
N ASP A 59 -0.40 -3.52 28.13
CA ASP A 59 0.34 -4.14 29.23
C ASP A 59 0.82 -5.55 28.87
N LYS A 60 0.06 -6.25 28.02
CA LYS A 60 0.36 -7.62 27.60
C LYS A 60 1.29 -7.67 26.40
N TYR A 61 1.16 -6.71 25.49
CA TYR A 61 1.85 -6.68 24.20
C TYR A 61 2.40 -5.26 23.90
N PRO A 62 3.34 -4.74 24.70
CA PRO A 62 3.77 -3.35 24.63
C PRO A 62 4.40 -2.97 23.28
N LEU A 63 5.20 -3.85 22.68
CA LEU A 63 5.87 -3.59 21.39
C LEU A 63 4.84 -3.52 20.26
N ALA A 64 3.88 -4.45 20.25
CA ALA A 64 2.81 -4.45 19.26
C ALA A 64 1.88 -3.24 19.44
N ALA A 65 1.60 -2.83 20.69
CA ALA A 65 0.76 -1.68 20.96
C ALA A 65 1.35 -0.39 20.39
N GLU A 66 2.64 -0.16 20.60
CA GLU A 66 3.37 0.99 20.04
C GLU A 66 3.26 1.01 18.50
N VAL A 67 3.60 -0.11 17.87
CA VAL A 67 3.56 -0.27 16.41
C VAL A 67 2.15 -0.11 15.83
N ILE A 68 1.11 -0.67 16.45
CA ILE A 68 -0.27 -0.49 15.98
C ILE A 68 -0.71 0.99 16.07
N MET A 69 -0.14 1.75 17.01
CA MET A 69 -0.47 3.16 17.20
C MET A 69 0.19 4.08 16.17
N SER A 70 1.41 3.75 15.70
CA SER A 70 2.23 4.59 14.82
C SER A 70 2.36 4.11 13.38
N ASP A 71 2.39 2.79 13.15
CA ASP A 71 2.95 2.20 11.92
C ASP A 71 1.89 1.52 11.02
N VAL A 72 0.62 1.58 11.43
CA VAL A 72 -0.51 1.07 10.64
C VAL A 72 -1.07 2.17 9.75
N TYR A 73 -1.13 1.89 8.45
CA TYR A 73 -1.85 2.70 7.49
C TYR A 73 -2.99 1.89 6.87
N MET A 74 -4.23 2.20 7.24
CA MET A 74 -5.41 1.43 6.85
C MET A 74 -5.27 -0.05 7.22
N ASP A 75 -5.19 -0.94 6.23
CA ASP A 75 -5.00 -2.38 6.36
C ASP A 75 -3.54 -2.84 6.23
N ASP A 76 -2.62 -1.93 5.88
CA ASP A 76 -1.19 -2.21 5.77
C ASP A 76 -0.46 -1.87 7.07
N LEU A 77 0.43 -2.77 7.49
CA LEU A 77 1.34 -2.57 8.62
C LEU A 77 2.79 -2.58 8.10
N LEU A 78 3.52 -1.49 8.32
CA LEU A 78 4.91 -1.35 7.92
C LEU A 78 5.77 -0.98 9.13
N THR A 79 6.51 -1.95 9.65
CA THR A 79 7.33 -1.76 10.86
C THR A 79 8.69 -2.44 10.69
N GLY A 80 9.66 -2.03 11.50
CA GLY A 80 10.98 -2.65 11.58
C GLY A 80 11.45 -2.86 13.02
N ALA A 81 12.65 -3.39 13.16
CA ALA A 81 13.38 -3.49 14.41
C ALA A 81 14.89 -3.46 14.11
N ASP A 82 15.70 -3.04 15.09
CA ASP A 82 17.15 -2.90 14.91
C ASP A 82 17.89 -4.24 14.80
N ASP A 83 17.29 -5.31 15.31
CA ASP A 83 17.87 -6.66 15.31
C ASP A 83 16.82 -7.76 15.16
N LEU A 84 17.30 -8.97 14.84
CA LEU A 84 16.45 -10.14 14.58
C LEU A 84 15.67 -10.60 15.81
N GLU A 85 16.25 -10.49 17.01
CA GLU A 85 15.60 -10.93 18.25
C GLU A 85 14.44 -10.00 18.60
N SER A 86 14.68 -8.69 18.57
CA SER A 86 13.66 -7.65 18.77
C SER A 86 12.55 -7.75 17.72
N GLY A 87 12.91 -7.96 16.45
CA GLY A 87 11.94 -8.17 15.37
C GLY A 87 11.07 -9.42 15.56
N ARG A 88 11.66 -10.53 16.05
CA ARG A 88 10.89 -11.75 16.38
C ARG A 88 9.95 -11.53 17.55
N LYS A 89 10.40 -10.85 18.62
CA LYS A 89 9.55 -10.50 19.76
C LYS A 89 8.36 -9.65 19.33
N LEU A 90 8.61 -8.62 18.52
CA LEU A 90 7.56 -7.76 17.95
C LEU A 90 6.57 -8.57 17.11
N GLN A 91 7.06 -9.41 16.19
CA GLN A 91 6.22 -10.27 15.35
C GLN A 91 5.27 -11.15 16.18
N VAL A 92 5.79 -11.82 17.21
CA VAL A 92 5.00 -12.70 18.07
C VAL A 92 3.93 -11.91 18.82
N GLN A 93 4.27 -10.73 19.34
CA GLN A 93 3.30 -9.85 20.00
C GLN A 93 2.21 -9.37 19.05
N LEU A 94 2.57 -8.94 17.83
CA LEU A 94 1.61 -8.48 16.81
C LEU A 94 0.61 -9.57 16.43
N ILE A 95 1.10 -10.77 16.14
CA ILE A 95 0.25 -11.91 15.80
C ILE A 95 -0.67 -12.23 16.96
N SER A 96 -0.16 -12.25 18.19
CA SER A 96 -0.93 -12.59 19.39
C SER A 96 -2.02 -11.57 19.69
N MET A 97 -1.69 -10.28 19.64
CA MET A 97 -2.63 -9.18 19.87
C MET A 97 -3.76 -9.20 18.83
N LEU A 98 -3.42 -9.24 17.53
CA LEU A 98 -4.42 -9.21 16.46
C LEU A 98 -5.29 -10.47 16.45
N LYS A 99 -4.72 -11.63 16.76
CA LYS A 99 -5.48 -12.88 16.92
C LYS A 99 -6.53 -12.76 18.03
N GLY A 100 -6.24 -12.04 19.11
CA GLY A 100 -7.20 -11.72 20.17
C GLY A 100 -8.43 -10.95 19.66
N ALA A 101 -8.27 -10.15 18.61
CA ALA A 101 -9.35 -9.43 17.92
C ALA A 101 -9.92 -10.19 16.71
N GLY A 102 -9.58 -11.47 16.52
CA GLY A 102 -10.00 -12.26 15.36
C GLY A 102 -9.42 -11.78 14.03
N MET A 103 -8.33 -11.00 14.06
CA MET A 103 -7.64 -10.51 12.88
C MET A 103 -6.35 -11.28 12.65
N GLU A 104 -6.12 -11.71 11.42
CA GLU A 104 -4.91 -12.43 11.02
C GLU A 104 -4.05 -11.57 10.08
N LEU A 105 -2.76 -11.44 10.41
CA LEU A 105 -1.78 -10.82 9.52
C LEU A 105 -1.42 -11.78 8.39
N HIS A 106 -1.60 -11.33 7.16
CA HIS A 106 -1.33 -12.10 5.95
C HIS A 106 -0.39 -11.35 5.00
N LYS A 107 0.08 -12.02 3.93
CA LYS A 107 0.93 -11.41 2.88
C LYS A 107 2.22 -10.79 3.42
N TRP A 108 2.90 -11.51 4.32
CA TRP A 108 4.16 -11.07 4.90
C TRP A 108 5.23 -10.85 3.83
N SER A 109 5.92 -9.72 3.93
CA SER A 109 7.13 -9.40 3.18
C SER A 109 8.18 -8.96 4.21
N VAL A 110 9.33 -9.61 4.25
CA VAL A 110 10.35 -9.37 5.28
C VAL A 110 11.74 -9.27 4.65
N SER A 111 12.59 -8.40 5.21
CA SER A 111 13.97 -8.27 4.77
C SER A 111 14.84 -9.48 5.15
N ASN A 112 14.52 -10.09 6.30
CA ASN A 112 15.16 -11.31 6.77
C ASN A 112 14.12 -12.45 6.87
N PRO A 113 14.29 -13.58 6.13
CA PRO A 113 13.36 -14.72 6.17
C PRO A 113 13.14 -15.32 7.58
N LEU A 114 14.11 -15.14 8.48
CA LEU A 114 14.01 -15.53 9.89
C LEU A 114 13.01 -14.69 10.71
N LEU A 115 12.37 -13.68 10.09
CA LEU A 115 11.26 -12.90 10.61
C LEU A 115 9.90 -13.32 10.02
N LEU A 116 9.83 -14.37 9.19
CA LEU A 116 8.53 -14.94 8.81
C LEU A 116 7.91 -15.71 9.98
N PRO A 117 6.58 -15.77 10.13
CA PRO A 117 5.93 -16.62 11.13
C PRO A 117 6.28 -18.09 10.89
N ASP A 118 6.41 -18.89 11.96
CA ASP A 118 6.85 -20.29 11.83
C ASP A 118 5.91 -21.13 10.94
N SER A 119 4.61 -20.84 10.95
CA SER A 119 3.62 -21.47 10.08
C SER A 119 3.89 -21.24 8.59
N MET A 120 4.50 -20.10 8.23
CA MET A 120 4.84 -19.76 6.84
C MET A 120 6.23 -20.25 6.43
N ARG A 121 7.15 -20.51 7.38
CA ARG A 121 8.49 -21.04 7.06
C ARG A 121 8.47 -22.50 6.59
N GLN A 122 7.47 -23.28 7.00
CA GLN A 122 7.37 -24.71 6.70
C GLN A 122 6.73 -25.00 5.33
N VAL A 123 6.00 -24.04 4.77
CA VAL A 123 5.32 -24.18 3.47
C VAL A 123 6.26 -23.73 2.36
N LYS A 124 7.11 -24.64 1.87
CA LYS A 124 8.06 -24.37 0.77
C LYS A 124 7.42 -24.22 -0.62
N ASP A 125 6.15 -24.59 -0.80
CA ASP A 125 5.54 -24.81 -2.13
C ASP A 125 4.27 -24.01 -2.44
N LEU A 126 4.00 -22.93 -1.72
CA LEU A 126 3.04 -21.93 -2.21
C LEU A 126 3.84 -20.69 -2.56
N SER A 127 3.59 -20.18 -3.76
CA SER A 127 4.09 -18.94 -4.36
C SER A 127 3.77 -17.70 -3.52
N TYR A 128 4.24 -17.68 -2.27
CA TYR A 128 4.50 -16.46 -1.54
C TYR A 128 5.53 -15.72 -2.34
N SER A 129 5.22 -14.48 -2.67
CA SER A 129 5.99 -13.69 -3.61
C SER A 129 7.44 -13.55 -3.13
N SER A 130 8.27 -14.50 -3.57
CA SER A 130 9.66 -14.31 -3.94
C SER A 130 9.73 -13.39 -5.17
N SER A 131 8.79 -12.46 -5.31
CA SER A 131 9.06 -11.28 -6.08
C SER A 131 10.17 -10.59 -5.31
N THR A 132 11.30 -10.39 -5.98
CA THR A 132 12.42 -9.59 -5.49
C THR A 132 12.00 -8.17 -5.07
N GLU A 133 10.75 -7.78 -5.35
CA GLU A 133 10.16 -6.47 -5.18
C GLU A 133 8.68 -6.63 -4.76
N THR A 134 8.22 -5.87 -3.76
CA THR A 134 6.81 -5.73 -3.37
C THR A 134 6.43 -4.27 -3.41
N LYS A 135 5.15 -3.95 -3.62
CA LYS A 135 4.66 -2.58 -3.53
C LYS A 135 4.06 -2.34 -2.16
N THR A 136 4.50 -1.30 -1.48
CA THR A 136 3.98 -0.90 -0.17
C THR A 136 3.69 0.59 -0.19
N LEU A 137 2.43 0.96 0.08
CA LEU A 137 1.94 2.35 0.02
C LEU A 137 2.29 3.10 -1.28
N GLY A 138 2.32 2.37 -2.40
CA GLY A 138 2.62 2.91 -3.72
C GLY A 138 4.12 3.00 -4.06
N LEU A 139 5.01 2.77 -3.10
CA LEU A 139 6.45 2.65 -3.33
C LEU A 139 6.83 1.19 -3.60
N LEU A 140 7.88 0.98 -4.40
CA LEU A 140 8.45 -0.35 -4.60
C LEU A 140 9.51 -0.57 -3.52
N TRP A 141 9.41 -1.66 -2.77
CA TRP A 141 10.39 -2.08 -1.77
C TRP A 141 10.97 -3.43 -2.16
N LYS A 142 12.29 -3.57 -2.05
CA LYS A 142 13.01 -4.81 -2.25
C LYS A 142 13.40 -5.36 -0.88
N PRO A 143 12.73 -6.41 -0.38
CA PRO A 143 12.92 -6.84 1.00
C PRO A 143 14.36 -7.26 1.29
N HIS A 144 14.97 -8.11 0.45
CA HIS A 144 16.29 -8.66 0.72
C HIS A 144 17.43 -7.63 0.81
N PRO A 145 17.58 -6.69 -0.14
CA PRO A 145 18.55 -5.59 0.00
C PRO A 145 18.03 -4.45 0.89
N ASP A 146 16.84 -4.58 1.47
CA ASP A 146 16.12 -3.57 2.25
C ASP A 146 16.20 -2.15 1.67
N SER A 147 15.74 -2.01 0.42
CA SER A 147 15.84 -0.74 -0.31
C SER A 147 14.55 -0.42 -1.05
N PHE A 148 14.19 0.87 -1.05
CA PHE A 148 13.19 1.37 -1.95
C PHE A 148 13.73 1.44 -3.38
N ALA A 149 12.86 1.19 -4.34
CA ALA A 149 13.16 1.26 -5.75
C ALA A 149 12.11 2.12 -6.47
N PHE A 150 12.51 2.68 -7.60
CA PHE A 150 11.63 3.47 -8.45
C PHE A 150 11.69 2.88 -9.85
N LYS A 151 10.60 2.27 -10.30
CA LYS A 151 10.52 1.70 -11.64
C LYS A 151 9.98 2.76 -12.59
N ILE A 152 10.86 3.30 -13.42
CA ILE A 152 10.50 4.20 -14.51
C ILE A 152 10.52 3.35 -15.79
N SER A 153 9.37 3.21 -16.42
CA SER A 153 9.25 2.63 -17.75
C SER A 153 9.03 3.78 -18.74
N PRO A 154 10.07 4.21 -19.47
CA PRO A 154 9.91 5.24 -20.48
C PRO A 154 8.95 4.75 -21.56
N MET A 155 8.01 5.58 -22.00
CA MET A 155 7.13 5.25 -23.12
C MET A 155 7.87 5.01 -24.45
N THR A 156 9.17 5.32 -24.49
CA THR A 156 10.05 5.20 -25.65
C THR A 156 10.68 3.82 -25.82
N SER A 157 10.46 2.87 -24.90
CA SER A 157 11.22 1.61 -24.82
C SER A 157 10.89 0.55 -25.88
N ASN A 158 9.88 0.75 -26.75
CA ASN A 158 9.37 -0.30 -27.66
C ASN A 158 9.22 0.09 -29.15
N CYS A 159 9.83 1.17 -29.66
CA CYS A 159 9.80 1.47 -31.10
C CYS A 159 10.98 2.35 -31.53
N ASP A 160 11.76 1.87 -32.49
CA ASP A 160 12.98 2.51 -33.03
C ASP A 160 12.74 3.87 -33.74
N ASN A 161 11.48 4.36 -33.81
CA ASN A 161 11.09 5.61 -34.49
C ASN A 161 10.13 6.50 -33.68
N LEU A 162 10.09 6.39 -32.36
CA LEU A 162 9.19 7.23 -31.54
C LEU A 162 9.70 8.68 -31.45
N ILE A 163 8.99 9.58 -32.13
CA ILE A 163 9.10 11.02 -31.90
C ILE A 163 8.73 11.28 -30.44
N VAL A 164 9.71 11.71 -29.64
CA VAL A 164 9.46 12.15 -28.27
C VAL A 164 8.72 13.47 -28.33
N THR A 165 7.58 13.57 -27.66
CA THR A 165 6.76 14.77 -27.61
C THR A 165 6.72 15.35 -26.20
N LYS A 166 6.38 16.63 -26.08
CA LYS A 166 6.19 17.27 -24.76
C LYS A 166 5.21 16.47 -23.87
N LYS A 167 4.13 15.95 -24.46
CA LYS A 167 3.15 15.10 -23.77
C LYS A 167 3.75 13.78 -23.28
N SER A 168 4.59 13.11 -24.06
CA SER A 168 5.19 11.83 -23.62
C SER A 168 6.18 12.02 -22.47
N VAL A 169 6.93 13.13 -22.47
CA VAL A 169 7.81 13.50 -21.36
C VAL A 169 6.98 13.79 -20.11
N ILE A 170 5.99 14.68 -20.17
CA ILE A 170 5.14 15.02 -19.02
C ILE A 170 4.44 13.77 -18.47
N SER A 171 3.91 12.91 -19.34
CA SER A 171 3.29 11.65 -18.95
C SER A 171 4.26 10.72 -18.24
N THR A 172 5.53 10.66 -18.66
CA THR A 172 6.56 9.86 -18.00
C THR A 172 6.92 10.44 -16.63
N ILE A 173 7.07 11.77 -16.52
CA ILE A 173 7.34 12.47 -15.26
C ILE A 173 6.21 12.24 -14.26
N ALA A 174 4.96 12.35 -14.69
CA ALA A 174 3.79 12.19 -13.84
C ALA A 174 3.63 10.76 -13.28
N ARG A 175 4.29 9.75 -13.85
CA ARG A 175 4.33 8.38 -13.31
C ARG A 175 5.32 8.20 -12.17
N ILE A 176 6.22 9.16 -11.96
CA ILE A 176 7.19 9.10 -10.87
C ILE A 176 6.46 9.44 -9.57
N PHE A 177 6.22 8.41 -8.75
CA PHE A 177 5.58 8.53 -7.45
C PHE A 177 6.65 8.58 -6.36
N ASP A 178 6.92 9.76 -5.82
CA ASP A 178 7.90 10.00 -4.74
C ASP A 178 7.27 10.85 -3.61
N PRO A 179 6.35 10.27 -2.82
CA PRO A 179 5.66 11.00 -1.74
C PRO A 179 6.58 11.48 -0.62
N LEU A 180 7.72 10.81 -0.43
CA LEU A 180 8.69 11.11 0.63
C LEU A 180 9.84 12.02 0.17
N GLY A 181 9.94 12.32 -1.12
CA GLY A 181 11.03 13.13 -1.67
C GLY A 181 12.39 12.43 -1.70
N LEU A 182 12.43 11.09 -1.66
CA LEU A 182 13.67 10.30 -1.59
C LEU A 182 14.56 10.50 -2.82
N ILE A 183 13.96 10.77 -3.97
CA ILE A 183 14.68 11.05 -5.23
C ILE A 183 14.59 12.54 -5.59
N GLY A 184 14.48 13.41 -4.59
CA GLY A 184 14.41 14.86 -4.74
C GLY A 184 15.44 15.47 -5.71
N PRO A 185 16.74 15.10 -5.64
CA PRO A 185 17.75 15.59 -6.60
C PRO A 185 17.43 15.21 -8.05
N VAL A 186 16.93 13.98 -8.28
CA VAL A 186 16.48 13.53 -9.61
C VAL A 186 15.25 14.31 -10.04
N MET A 187 14.25 14.44 -9.16
CA MET A 187 13.03 15.20 -9.42
C MET A 187 13.29 16.67 -9.71
N THR A 188 14.35 17.24 -9.15
CA THR A 188 14.76 18.63 -9.42
C THR A 188 15.24 18.78 -10.86
N ARG A 189 16.11 17.88 -11.34
CA ARG A 189 16.55 17.87 -12.75
C ARG A 189 15.36 17.70 -13.70
N VAL A 190 14.44 16.81 -13.35
CA VAL A 190 13.21 16.57 -14.12
C VAL A 190 12.30 17.81 -14.16
N LYS A 191 12.17 18.54 -13.04
CA LYS A 191 11.41 19.80 -12.99
C LYS A 191 12.07 20.92 -13.78
N ILE A 192 13.40 21.00 -13.79
CA ILE A 192 14.15 21.94 -14.65
C ILE A 192 13.87 21.64 -16.12
N LEU A 193 13.94 20.37 -16.54
CA LEU A 193 13.55 19.96 -17.90
C LEU A 193 12.12 20.37 -18.22
N LEU A 194 11.18 20.11 -17.31
CA LEU A 194 9.78 20.51 -17.48
C LEU A 194 9.65 22.03 -17.67
N GLN A 195 10.38 22.84 -16.89
CA GLN A 195 10.42 24.29 -17.04
C GLN A 195 10.94 24.70 -18.43
N SER A 196 12.03 24.11 -18.90
CA SER A 196 12.58 24.37 -20.25
C SER A 196 11.57 24.03 -21.36
N LEU A 197 10.79 22.96 -21.22
CA LEU A 197 9.73 22.60 -22.17
C LEU A 197 8.53 23.55 -22.17
N TRP A 198 8.30 24.24 -21.07
CA TRP A 198 7.30 25.31 -21.02
C TRP A 198 7.83 26.58 -21.68
N GLN A 199 9.09 26.93 -21.43
CA GLN A 199 9.74 28.10 -22.02
C GLN A 199 9.90 28.01 -23.55
N SER A 200 10.04 26.80 -24.10
CA SER A 200 10.13 26.58 -25.55
C SER A 200 8.82 26.80 -26.31
N LYS A 201 7.69 27.05 -25.60
CA LYS A 201 6.36 27.28 -26.18
C LYS A 201 5.88 26.19 -27.16
N LEU A 202 6.39 24.96 -26.98
CA LEU A 202 5.94 23.78 -27.74
C LEU A 202 4.51 23.39 -27.32
N ASP A 203 3.72 22.98 -28.31
CA ASP A 203 2.44 22.30 -28.09
C ASP A 203 2.65 20.85 -27.62
N TRP A 204 1.58 20.24 -27.11
CA TRP A 204 1.63 18.92 -26.47
C TRP A 204 2.20 17.82 -27.36
N ASN A 205 1.88 17.85 -28.65
CA ASN A 205 2.27 16.81 -29.61
C ASN A 205 3.51 17.19 -30.43
N ASP A 206 4.10 18.36 -30.18
CA ASP A 206 5.27 18.80 -30.92
C ASP A 206 6.49 17.94 -30.58
N PRO A 207 7.34 17.63 -31.58
CA PRO A 207 8.61 16.94 -31.35
C PRO A 207 9.51 17.78 -30.44
N LEU A 208 10.23 17.12 -29.53
CA LEU A 208 11.26 17.80 -28.76
C LEU A 208 12.43 18.24 -29.67
N PRO A 209 12.92 19.48 -29.54
CA PRO A 209 14.14 19.91 -30.23
C PRO A 209 15.35 19.15 -29.67
N LEU A 210 16.34 18.87 -30.53
CA LEU A 210 17.47 17.96 -30.25
C LEU A 210 18.24 18.31 -28.97
N ASN A 211 18.33 19.60 -28.63
CA ASN A 211 19.00 20.11 -27.44
C ASN A 211 18.31 19.73 -26.11
N LEU A 212 17.05 19.29 -26.15
CA LEU A 212 16.28 18.86 -24.99
C LEU A 212 16.14 17.32 -24.90
N VAL A 213 16.61 16.59 -25.92
CA VAL A 213 16.59 15.12 -25.96
C VAL A 213 17.81 14.52 -25.25
N SER A 214 18.90 15.28 -25.09
CA SER A 214 20.19 14.82 -24.56
C SER A 214 20.38 14.98 -23.04
N TYR A 215 19.29 15.14 -22.26
CA TYR A 215 19.32 15.45 -20.82
C TYR A 215 19.24 14.24 -19.88
#